data_AF-A0A4Y2MY72-F1
#
_entry.id   AF-A0A4Y2MY72-F1
#
_cell.length_a   1.000
_cell.length_b   1.000
_cell.length_c   1.000
_cell.angle_alpha   90.00
_cell.angle_beta   90.00
_cell.angle_gamma   90.00
#
_symmetry.space_group_name_H-M   'P 1'
#
loop_
_entity.id
_entity.type
_entity.pdbx_description
1 polymer ?
#
loop_
_entity_poly.entity_id
_entity_poly.type
_entity_poly.pdbx_seq_one_letter_code
_entity_poly.pdbx_strand_id
1 'polypeptide(L)'
;MVRERDSPMSSPLMRQNAEDLAAKMGHKEVVATDGRFHRWRKRLNVVFKQTHGGQKSADVATVDQQIEKECPQLIASCAPKDVSDADESGLYYRAMPSHTYLSKAESTKGYQVSKEPMCCIRMTGEKRMLLEIRKSKRSRSLKGIKKLSVNYFDNISAWKTSVIFNNWLQK
;
A
#
# COMPACT_ATOMS: atom_id res chain seq x y z
N MET A 1 21.71 1.95 13.19
CA MET A 1 20.55 2.43 13.97
C MET A 1 19.33 2.45 13.05
N VAL A 2 18.26 1.71 13.37
CA VAL A 2 17.12 1.40 12.49
C VAL A 2 16.03 2.51 12.49
N ARG A 3 16.31 3.68 13.06
CA ARG A 3 15.34 4.81 13.10
C ARG A 3 15.30 5.68 11.85
N GLU A 4 16.14 5.42 10.85
CA GLU A 4 16.28 6.32 9.69
C GLU A 4 15.21 6.14 8.60
N ARG A 5 14.27 5.20 8.74
CA ARG A 5 13.37 4.79 7.64
C ARG A 5 11.90 4.52 7.99
N ASP A 6 11.38 5.05 9.10
CA ASP A 6 9.95 4.94 9.49
C ASP A 6 9.36 3.52 9.33
N SER A 7 10.18 2.46 9.44
CA SER A 7 9.78 1.09 9.09
C SER A 7 9.06 0.38 10.24
N PRO A 8 8.08 -0.52 10.00
CA PRO A 8 7.36 -1.17 11.06
C PRO A 8 8.27 -2.17 11.71
N MET A 9 8.35 -2.07 13.02
CA MET A 9 9.17 -2.93 13.83
C MET A 9 8.28 -4.03 14.39
N SER A 10 8.57 -5.27 14.00
CA SER A 10 7.94 -6.46 14.54
C SER A 10 8.59 -6.89 15.86
N SER A 11 7.90 -7.70 16.66
CA SER A 11 8.40 -8.14 17.98
C SER A 11 9.65 -9.01 17.85
N PRO A 12 9.74 -9.94 16.88
CA PRO A 12 10.95 -10.73 16.69
C PRO A 12 12.13 -9.85 16.26
N LEU A 13 11.90 -8.86 15.39
CA LEU A 13 12.95 -7.97 14.92
C LEU A 13 13.52 -7.09 16.05
N MET A 14 12.65 -6.57 16.93
CA MET A 14 13.08 -5.78 18.09
C MET A 14 13.86 -6.62 19.10
N ARG A 15 13.45 -7.88 19.31
CA ARG A 15 14.15 -8.82 20.19
C ARG A 15 15.53 -9.15 19.64
N GLN A 16 15.61 -9.52 18.35
CA GLN A 16 16.88 -9.81 17.69
C GLN A 16 17.84 -8.60 17.74
N ASN A 17 17.36 -7.39 17.43
CA ASN A 17 18.18 -6.19 17.53
C ASN A 17 18.69 -5.93 18.96
N ALA A 18 17.89 -6.24 19.98
CA ALA A 18 18.31 -6.07 21.37
C ALA A 18 19.42 -7.08 21.75
N GLU A 19 19.31 -8.32 21.29
CA GLU A 19 20.33 -9.36 21.49
C GLU A 19 21.62 -9.02 20.73
N ASP A 20 21.52 -8.57 19.48
CA ASP A 20 22.66 -8.14 18.67
C ASP A 20 23.40 -6.95 19.31
N LEU A 21 22.66 -6.00 19.89
CA LEU A 21 23.24 -4.86 20.63
C LEU A 21 23.91 -5.32 21.92
N ALA A 22 23.29 -6.24 22.67
CA ALA A 22 23.88 -6.81 23.88
C ALA A 22 25.18 -7.58 23.56
N ALA A 23 25.18 -8.38 22.49
CA ALA A 23 26.35 -9.10 22.02
C ALA A 23 27.50 -8.15 21.62
N LYS A 24 27.20 -7.03 20.94
CA LYS A 24 28.18 -5.99 20.61
C LYS A 24 28.77 -5.28 21.84
N MET A 25 28.01 -5.23 22.93
CA MET A 25 28.48 -4.70 24.22
C MET A 25 29.16 -5.77 25.10
N GLY A 26 29.42 -6.97 24.56
CA GLY A 26 30.10 -8.06 25.28
C GLY A 26 29.17 -8.98 26.07
N HIS A 27 27.85 -8.76 26.05
CA HIS A 27 26.86 -9.54 26.78
C HIS A 27 26.14 -10.53 25.86
N LYS A 28 26.84 -11.62 25.49
CA LYS A 28 26.34 -12.63 24.54
C LYS A 28 25.24 -13.55 25.11
N GLU A 29 25.08 -13.60 26.43
CA GLU A 29 24.08 -14.45 27.10
C GLU A 29 22.70 -13.78 27.26
N VAL A 30 22.58 -12.52 26.85
CA VAL A 30 21.32 -11.79 26.97
C VAL A 30 20.33 -12.31 25.94
N VAL A 31 19.33 -13.04 26.43
CA VAL A 31 18.16 -13.43 25.64
C VAL A 31 17.01 -12.45 25.90
N ALA A 32 16.44 -11.92 24.84
CA ALA A 32 15.28 -11.04 24.85
C ALA A 32 13.98 -11.85 24.86
N THR A 33 13.79 -12.64 25.92
CA THR A 33 12.58 -13.46 26.11
C THR A 33 11.30 -12.63 26.10
N ASP A 34 10.17 -13.25 25.80
CA ASP A 34 8.87 -12.57 25.76
C ASP A 34 8.54 -11.85 27.07
N GLY A 35 8.85 -12.46 28.21
CA GLY A 35 8.65 -11.86 29.52
C GLY A 35 9.55 -10.64 29.79
N ARG A 36 10.77 -10.59 29.25
CA ARG A 36 11.68 -9.43 29.35
C ARG A 36 11.22 -8.32 28.40
N PHE A 37 10.88 -8.67 27.16
CA PHE A 37 10.37 -7.74 26.16
C PHE A 37 9.05 -7.08 26.59
N HIS A 38 8.11 -7.86 27.14
CA HIS A 38 6.85 -7.34 27.66
C HIS A 38 7.06 -6.33 28.80
N ARG A 39 7.93 -6.66 29.77
CA ARG A 39 8.25 -5.77 30.89
C ARG A 39 8.93 -4.48 30.44
N TRP A 40 9.86 -4.58 29.48
CA TRP A 40 10.49 -3.42 28.85
C TRP A 40 9.48 -2.51 28.16
N ARG A 41 8.57 -3.08 27.35
CA ARG A 41 7.50 -2.33 26.70
C ARG A 41 6.62 -1.58 27.69
N LYS A 42 6.26 -2.22 28.81
CA LYS A 42 5.44 -1.62 29.86
C LYS A 42 6.16 -0.47 30.55
N ARG A 43 7.46 -0.62 30.86
CA ARG A 43 8.29 0.43 31.48
C ARG A 43 8.49 1.65 30.58
N LEU A 44 8.63 1.43 29.27
CA LEU A 44 8.86 2.49 28.29
C LEU A 44 7.59 2.97 27.58
N ASN A 45 6.40 2.53 28.01
CA ASN A 45 5.12 2.88 27.40
C ASN A 45 5.05 2.64 25.87
N VAL A 46 5.63 1.52 25.41
CA VAL A 46 5.64 1.13 24.00
C VAL A 46 4.43 0.25 23.66
N VAL A 47 3.53 0.78 22.84
CA VAL A 47 2.28 0.12 22.43
C VAL A 47 2.36 -0.39 21.00
N PHE A 48 1.66 -1.49 20.72
CA PHE A 48 1.48 -2.03 19.38
C PHE A 48 0.19 -1.43 18.84
N LYS A 49 0.26 -0.68 17.74
CA LYS A 49 -0.92 -0.06 17.13
C LYS A 49 -1.12 -0.58 15.72
N GLN A 50 -2.38 -0.84 15.37
CA GLN A 50 -2.80 -1.11 14.01
C GLN A 50 -2.97 0.23 13.27
N THR A 51 -2.44 0.33 12.06
CA THR A 51 -2.67 1.48 11.18
C THR A 51 -3.88 1.19 10.31
N HIS A 52 -4.98 1.93 10.46
CA HIS A 52 -6.16 1.80 9.61
C HIS A 52 -6.04 2.73 8.39
N GLY A 53 -6.17 2.16 7.18
CA GLY A 53 -6.54 2.89 5.97
C GLY A 53 -8.07 2.94 5.89
N GLY A 54 -8.64 4.13 5.69
CA GLY A 54 -10.09 4.32 5.74
C GLY A 54 -10.82 3.61 4.60
N GLN A 55 -11.65 2.62 4.93
CA GLN A 55 -12.74 2.15 4.06
C GLN A 55 -14.03 2.83 4.53
N LYS A 56 -14.75 3.48 3.61
CA LYS A 56 -16.15 3.87 3.83
C LYS A 56 -17.02 2.64 3.54
N SER A 57 -17.83 2.23 4.52
CA SER A 57 -18.85 1.20 4.33
C SER A 57 -20.00 1.76 3.48
N ALA A 58 -20.28 1.15 2.33
CA ALA A 58 -21.50 1.42 1.55
C ALA A 58 -22.63 0.48 2.02
N ASP A 59 -23.88 0.89 1.79
CA ASP A 59 -25.07 0.07 2.07
C ASP A 59 -25.23 -1.01 1.00
N VAL A 60 -24.95 -2.27 1.38
CA VAL A 60 -24.83 -3.43 0.48
C VAL A 60 -26.12 -3.67 -0.30
N ALA A 61 -27.28 -3.49 0.34
CA ALA A 61 -28.59 -3.73 -0.28
C ALA A 61 -28.89 -2.79 -1.46
N THR A 62 -28.42 -1.54 -1.38
CA THR A 62 -28.59 -0.56 -2.45
C THR A 62 -27.66 -0.87 -3.63
N VAL A 63 -26.44 -1.33 -3.35
CA VAL A 63 -25.45 -1.70 -4.37
C VAL A 63 -25.92 -2.93 -5.17
N ASP A 64 -26.46 -3.94 -4.49
CA ASP A 64 -26.91 -5.17 -5.15
C ASP A 64 -28.05 -4.91 -6.14
N GLN A 65 -29.01 -4.04 -5.80
CA GLN A 65 -30.09 -3.67 -6.71
C GLN A 65 -29.60 -2.96 -7.97
N GLN A 66 -28.58 -2.10 -7.85
CA GLN A 66 -27.98 -1.42 -9.00
C GLN A 66 -27.22 -2.39 -9.90
N ILE A 67 -26.48 -3.33 -9.31
CA ILE A 67 -25.74 -4.36 -10.06
C ILE A 67 -26.70 -5.26 -10.83
N GLU A 68 -27.82 -5.69 -10.22
CA GLU A 68 -28.74 -6.63 -10.86
C GLU A 68 -29.62 -5.98 -11.94
N LYS A 69 -30.08 -4.73 -11.73
CA LYS A 69 -31.09 -4.11 -12.61
C LYS A 69 -30.50 -3.11 -13.60
N GLU A 70 -29.52 -2.31 -13.19
CA GLU A 70 -29.04 -1.17 -13.97
C GLU A 70 -27.83 -1.53 -14.81
N CYS A 71 -26.85 -2.26 -14.23
CA CYS A 71 -25.63 -2.63 -14.95
C CYS A 71 -25.87 -3.43 -16.24
N PRO A 72 -26.76 -4.46 -16.29
CA PRO A 72 -26.98 -5.22 -17.52
C PRO A 72 -27.58 -4.38 -18.64
N GLN A 73 -28.45 -3.42 -18.31
CA GLN A 73 -29.08 -2.53 -19.29
C GLN A 73 -28.06 -1.58 -19.93
N LEU A 74 -27.16 -1.03 -19.11
CA LEU A 74 -26.07 -0.18 -19.59
C LEU A 74 -25.12 -0.94 -20.51
N ILE A 75 -24.73 -2.16 -20.10
CA ILE A 75 -23.78 -3.00 -20.83
C ILE A 75 -24.38 -3.58 -22.12
N ALA A 76 -25.69 -3.83 -22.18
CA ALA A 76 -26.36 -4.42 -23.34
C ALA A 76 -26.21 -3.59 -24.63
N SER A 77 -26.02 -2.28 -24.51
CA SER A 77 -25.80 -1.37 -25.64
C SER A 77 -24.34 -1.32 -26.12
N CYS A 78 -23.41 -1.92 -25.38
CA CYS A 78 -21.98 -1.87 -25.65
C CYS A 78 -21.47 -3.17 -26.29
N ALA A 79 -20.51 -3.08 -27.20
CA ALA A 79 -19.83 -4.28 -27.69
C ALA A 79 -18.91 -4.84 -26.59
N PRO A 80 -18.71 -6.17 -26.50
CA PRO A 80 -17.85 -6.77 -25.46
C PRO A 80 -16.41 -6.24 -25.41
N LYS A 81 -15.88 -5.77 -26.55
CA LYS A 81 -14.54 -5.15 -26.65
C LYS A 81 -14.44 -3.76 -26.00
N ASP A 82 -15.57 -3.09 -25.84
CA ASP A 82 -15.70 -1.73 -25.33
C ASP A 82 -16.12 -1.72 -23.84
N VAL A 83 -16.45 -2.89 -23.30
CA VAL A 83 -16.72 -3.09 -21.88
C VAL A 83 -15.45 -3.54 -21.19
N SER A 84 -14.97 -2.74 -20.26
CA SER A 84 -13.79 -3.05 -19.46
C SER A 84 -13.98 -2.64 -18.03
N ASP A 85 -13.56 -3.50 -17.11
CA ASP A 85 -13.39 -3.13 -15.73
C ASP A 85 -12.02 -2.47 -15.56
N ALA A 86 -11.97 -1.39 -14.78
CA ALA A 86 -10.75 -0.65 -14.50
C ALA A 86 -10.71 -0.28 -13.03
N ASP A 87 -9.97 -1.05 -12.25
CA ASP A 87 -9.88 -0.87 -10.80
C ASP A 87 -8.43 -0.70 -10.34
N GLU A 88 -8.32 -0.05 -9.20
CA GLU A 88 -7.08 0.32 -8.54
C GLU A 88 -6.55 -0.86 -7.73
N SER A 89 -5.52 -1.52 -8.27
CA SER A 89 -4.89 -2.64 -7.58
C SER A 89 -3.78 -2.10 -6.69
N GLY A 90 -3.84 -2.35 -5.38
CA GLY A 90 -2.76 -2.01 -4.46
C GLY A 90 -1.50 -2.81 -4.77
N LEU A 91 -0.54 -2.23 -5.50
CA LEU A 91 0.78 -2.81 -5.68
C LEU A 91 1.66 -2.40 -4.50
N TYR A 92 1.75 -3.32 -3.56
CA TYR A 92 2.52 -3.22 -2.33
C TYR A 92 4.03 -3.39 -2.58
N TYR A 93 4.63 -2.52 -3.39
CA TYR A 93 6.07 -2.51 -3.60
C TYR A 93 6.76 -1.86 -2.39
N ARG A 94 7.25 -2.70 -1.46
CA ARG A 94 7.80 -2.33 -0.13
C ARG A 94 6.74 -1.97 0.90
N ALA A 95 5.62 -2.70 0.89
CA ALA A 95 4.67 -2.58 1.99
C ALA A 95 5.32 -2.95 3.31
N MET A 96 5.17 -2.02 4.21
CA MET A 96 5.54 -2.10 5.60
C MET A 96 4.43 -2.86 6.33
N PRO A 97 4.73 -3.83 7.25
CA PRO A 97 3.72 -4.49 8.07
C PRO A 97 2.71 -3.50 8.68
N SER A 98 1.43 -3.86 8.67
CA SER A 98 0.29 -3.06 9.15
C SER A 98 0.32 -2.71 10.64
N HIS A 99 1.32 -3.19 11.36
CA HIS A 99 1.47 -2.99 12.79
C HIS A 99 2.92 -2.62 13.14
N THR A 100 3.08 -1.62 14.00
CA THR A 100 4.40 -1.24 14.53
C THR A 100 4.35 -0.92 16.02
N TYR A 101 5.51 -1.00 16.68
CA TYR A 101 5.71 -0.53 18.04
C TYR A 101 6.00 0.97 18.07
N LEU A 102 5.17 1.72 18.80
CA LEU A 102 5.27 3.17 18.97
C LEU A 102 5.35 3.55 20.43
N SER A 103 6.11 4.60 20.74
CA SER A 103 5.97 5.30 22.00
C SER A 103 4.56 5.90 22.10
N LYS A 104 3.93 5.85 23.28
CA LYS A 104 2.57 6.37 23.48
C LYS A 104 2.42 7.86 23.12
N ALA A 105 3.50 8.64 23.17
CA ALA A 105 3.56 10.06 22.85
C ALA A 105 3.86 10.38 21.36
N GLU A 106 4.22 9.37 20.56
CA GLU A 106 4.59 9.56 19.16
C GLU A 106 3.47 9.11 18.23
N SER A 107 3.11 9.96 17.26
CA SER A 107 2.32 9.58 16.10
C SER A 107 3.25 9.42 14.91
N THR A 108 3.41 8.19 14.41
CA THR A 108 4.03 7.98 13.10
C THR A 108 3.00 8.15 12.01
N LYS A 109 3.32 8.96 11.01
CA LYS A 109 2.69 8.85 9.70
C LYS A 109 3.12 7.50 9.14
N GLY A 110 2.23 6.51 9.13
CA GLY A 110 2.56 5.20 8.56
C GLY A 110 3.10 5.39 7.14
N TYR A 111 4.33 4.94 6.88
CA TYR A 111 4.87 4.91 5.52
C TYR A 111 4.25 3.70 4.79
N GLN A 112 2.98 3.84 4.45
CA GLN A 112 2.35 2.98 3.46
C GLN A 112 2.55 3.66 2.12
N VAL A 113 3.60 3.26 1.41
CA VAL A 113 3.63 3.48 -0.04
C VAL A 113 2.82 2.34 -0.64
N SER A 114 1.50 2.32 -0.38
CA SER A 114 0.61 1.73 -1.37
C SER A 114 0.78 2.61 -2.59
N LYS A 115 1.34 2.02 -3.65
CA LYS A 115 1.18 2.61 -4.97
C LYS A 115 0.12 1.77 -5.60
N GLU A 116 -0.87 2.43 -6.13
CA GLU A 116 -2.07 1.77 -6.54
C GLU A 116 -2.13 1.94 -8.07
N PRO A 117 -1.42 1.08 -8.84
CA PRO A 117 -1.60 1.07 -10.28
C PRO A 117 -3.01 0.63 -10.61
N MET A 118 -3.63 1.32 -11.56
CA MET A 118 -4.87 0.83 -12.15
C MET A 118 -4.57 -0.34 -13.08
N CYS A 119 -5.37 -1.39 -12.92
CA CYS A 119 -5.48 -2.49 -13.84
C CYS A 119 -6.75 -2.32 -14.65
N CYS A 120 -6.72 -2.71 -15.93
CA CYS A 120 -7.94 -2.79 -16.73
C CYS A 120 -7.99 -4.12 -17.48
N ILE A 121 -9.16 -4.76 -17.40
CA ILE A 121 -9.46 -6.04 -18.02
C ILE A 121 -10.72 -5.85 -18.86
N ARG A 122 -10.62 -6.15 -20.15
CA ARG A 122 -11.78 -6.16 -21.05
C ARG A 122 -12.62 -7.40 -20.80
N MET A 123 -13.92 -7.32 -21.13
CA MET A 123 -14.80 -8.50 -21.13
C MET A 123 -14.30 -9.63 -22.05
N THR A 124 -13.52 -9.31 -23.08
CA THR A 124 -12.86 -10.31 -23.95
C THR A 124 -11.71 -11.07 -23.28
N GLY A 125 -11.33 -10.70 -22.05
CA GLY A 125 -10.20 -11.29 -21.31
C GLY A 125 -8.85 -10.62 -21.58
N GLU A 126 -8.80 -9.64 -22.48
CA GLU A 126 -7.58 -8.89 -22.76
C GLU A 126 -7.22 -7.97 -21.59
N LYS A 127 -6.01 -8.16 -21.04
CA LYS A 127 -5.45 -7.31 -19.98
C LYS A 127 -4.69 -6.14 -20.59
N ARG A 128 -5.06 -4.92 -20.22
CA ARG A 128 -4.31 -3.70 -20.57
C ARG A 128 -3.13 -3.49 -19.63
N MET A 129 -2.13 -2.78 -20.14
CA MET A 129 -0.94 -2.43 -19.37
C MET A 129 -1.30 -1.50 -18.20
N LEU A 130 -0.77 -1.80 -17.01
CA LEU A 130 -1.04 -1.05 -15.78
C LEU A 130 -0.78 0.46 -15.97
N LEU A 131 -1.59 1.29 -15.31
CA LEU A 131 -1.45 2.75 -15.29
C LEU A 131 -1.02 3.22 -13.89
N GLU A 132 0.16 3.84 -13.78
CA GLU A 132 0.66 4.46 -12.54
C GLU A 132 0.71 5.98 -12.72
N ILE A 133 -0.03 6.70 -11.88
CA ILE A 133 -0.03 8.17 -11.84
C ILE A 133 0.68 8.63 -10.57
N ARG A 134 1.64 9.57 -10.68
CA ARG A 134 2.38 10.09 -9.52
C ARG A 134 2.52 11.60 -9.55
N LYS A 135 2.76 12.22 -8.40
CA LYS A 135 3.00 13.67 -8.32
C LYS A 135 4.25 14.19 -9.03
N SER A 136 5.18 13.32 -9.39
CA SER A 136 6.47 13.70 -9.93
C SER A 136 6.81 12.87 -11.16
N LYS A 137 7.26 13.53 -12.23
CA LYS A 137 7.78 12.88 -13.45
C LYS A 137 8.93 11.92 -13.20
N ARG A 138 9.80 12.23 -12.24
CA ARG A 138 10.94 11.37 -11.83
C ARG A 138 10.97 11.23 -10.32
N SER A 139 10.20 10.29 -9.80
CA SER A 139 10.32 9.94 -8.39
C SER A 139 11.74 9.43 -8.08
N ARG A 140 12.22 9.67 -6.85
CA ARG A 140 13.50 9.12 -6.37
C ARG A 140 13.58 7.59 -6.49
N SER A 141 12.44 6.89 -6.42
CA SER A 141 12.38 5.43 -6.56
C SER A 141 12.49 4.91 -8.00
N LEU A 142 12.46 5.81 -9.00
CA LEU A 142 12.65 5.47 -10.42
C LEU A 142 14.02 5.92 -10.95
N LYS A 143 14.91 6.39 -10.08
CA LYS A 143 16.25 6.85 -10.47
C LYS A 143 17.06 5.66 -11.02
N GLY A 144 17.49 5.75 -12.29
CA GLY A 144 18.29 4.72 -12.95
C GLY A 144 17.50 3.68 -13.74
N ILE A 145 16.16 3.70 -13.69
CA ILE A 145 15.31 2.80 -14.48
C ILE A 145 15.11 3.39 -15.88
N LYS A 146 15.55 2.67 -16.91
CA LYS A 146 15.47 3.11 -18.32
C LYS A 146 14.14 2.75 -19.00
N LYS A 147 13.52 1.64 -18.61
CA LYS A 147 12.25 1.15 -19.17
C LYS A 147 11.34 0.69 -18.04
N LEU A 148 10.10 1.18 -18.03
CA LEU A 148 9.04 0.72 -17.15
C LEU A 148 8.10 -0.19 -17.93
N SER A 149 7.65 -1.27 -17.30
CA SER A 149 6.61 -2.17 -17.82
C SER A 149 5.19 -1.63 -17.59
N VAL A 150 5.08 -0.39 -17.11
CA VAL A 150 3.83 0.25 -16.67
C VAL A 150 3.74 1.61 -17.36
N ASN A 151 2.52 2.01 -17.74
CA ASN A 151 2.24 3.33 -18.28
C ASN A 151 2.37 4.34 -17.14
N TYR A 152 3.42 5.15 -17.18
CA TYR A 152 3.72 6.12 -16.14
C TYR A 152 3.29 7.53 -16.56
N PHE A 153 2.49 8.18 -15.74
CA PHE A 153 2.11 9.59 -15.91
C PHE A 153 2.39 10.37 -14.63
N ASP A 154 2.72 11.65 -14.79
CA ASP A 154 2.82 12.57 -13.68
C ASP A 154 1.67 13.57 -13.62
N ASN A 155 1.06 13.67 -12.45
CA ASN A 155 0.02 14.65 -12.14
C ASN A 155 0.18 15.16 -10.70
N ILE A 156 0.33 16.47 -10.54
CA ILE A 156 0.56 17.14 -9.25
C ILE A 156 -0.64 16.94 -8.30
N SER A 157 -1.85 16.98 -8.86
CA SER A 157 -3.07 16.59 -8.15
C SER A 157 -3.17 15.06 -8.25
N ALA A 158 -3.07 14.35 -7.12
CA ALA A 158 -2.90 12.88 -7.13
C ALA A 158 -4.12 12.08 -7.63
N TRP A 159 -5.13 12.74 -8.19
CA TRP A 159 -6.35 12.13 -8.66
C TRP A 159 -6.37 12.08 -10.20
N LYS A 160 -6.91 10.98 -10.74
CA LYS A 160 -6.98 10.68 -12.18
C LYS A 160 -7.60 11.86 -12.93
N THR A 161 -6.93 12.37 -13.97
CA THR A 161 -7.51 13.37 -14.88
C THR A 161 -8.08 12.67 -16.11
N SER A 162 -9.23 13.11 -16.62
CA SER A 162 -9.86 12.58 -17.83
C SER A 162 -8.88 12.48 -19.02
N VAL A 163 -8.00 13.49 -19.17
CA VAL A 163 -6.95 13.50 -20.21
C VAL A 163 -5.99 12.32 -20.09
N ILE A 164 -5.51 12.00 -18.88
CA ILE A 164 -4.57 10.88 -18.64
C ILE A 164 -5.28 9.55 -18.90
N PHE A 165 -6.53 9.44 -18.43
CA PHE A 165 -7.33 8.23 -18.60
C PHE A 165 -7.64 7.95 -20.08
N ASN A 166 -8.07 8.96 -20.84
CA ASN A 166 -8.36 8.82 -22.27
C ASN A 166 -7.10 8.49 -23.08
N ASN A 167 -5.97 9.13 -22.77
CA ASN A 167 -4.69 8.81 -23.42
C ASN A 167 -4.27 7.36 -23.15
N TRP A 168 -4.50 6.86 -21.94
CA TRP A 168 -4.29 5.45 -21.61
C TRP A 168 -5.28 4.51 -22.31
N LEU A 169 -6.54 4.93 -22.48
CA LEU A 169 -7.56 4.13 -23.19
C LEU A 169 -7.30 4.02 -24.70
N GLN A 170 -6.70 5.03 -25.30
CA GLN A 170 -6.44 5.10 -26.76
C GLN A 170 -5.12 4.46 -27.20
N LYS A 171 -4.26 4.06 -26.26
CA LYS A 171 -3.06 3.25 -26.55
C LYS A 171 -3.39 1.77 -26.68
#